data_AF-A0A820JZX8-F1
#
_entry.id   AF-A0A820JZX8-F1
#
_cell.length_a   1.000
_cell.length_b   1.000
_cell.length_c   1.000
_cell.angle_alpha   90.00
_cell.angle_beta   90.00
_cell.angle_gamma   90.00
#
_symmetry.space_group_name_H-M   'P 1'
#
loop_
_entity.id
_entity.type
_entity.pdbx_description
1 polymer ?
#
loop_
_entity_poly.entity_id
_entity_poly.type
_entity_poly.pdbx_seq_one_letter_code
_entity_poly.pdbx_strand_id
1 'polypeptide(L)'
;SNPNPFDENEDKEWKRYPDFENKFIENSYQNQEKEVELNNYKIDFTRNIQFDKQYRYKQRPVKRQIIDISNYVRQERFCFPEEPLKSFANHGKEADLYTSWFIKYYEIADTGYKNLYPIAEFAAQGILIEGKLLNQEFDAHQTGDELKCCKSDEEIKRCAARLYSVESFLYKLLNQTLINEGMSKIETLGPLCHLLNANMYCDVSDKEQIVYRGANLTDGILEEYKNAIHTTIQWLSFTSTSKVRQVSENFGNTLFIIRLHEKSVQSQFDLSSVSYYPEEQEVL
;
A
#
# COMPACT_ATOMS: atom_id res chain seq x y z
N SER A 1 -20.18 -7.22 -0.75
CA SER A 1 -21.23 -6.34 -1.34
C SER A 1 -22.53 -7.10 -1.46
N ASN A 2 -23.56 -6.57 -0.80
CA ASN A 2 -24.89 -7.14 -0.71
C ASN A 2 -25.63 -7.15 -2.08
N PRO A 3 -26.38 -8.21 -2.46
CA PRO A 3 -27.16 -8.23 -3.70
C PRO A 3 -28.25 -7.15 -3.77
N ASN A 4 -28.85 -6.78 -2.63
CA ASN A 4 -29.80 -5.68 -2.53
C ASN A 4 -29.37 -4.66 -1.45
N PRO A 5 -28.58 -3.64 -1.80
CA PRO A 5 -28.06 -2.68 -0.81
C PRO A 5 -29.14 -1.76 -0.21
N PHE A 6 -30.40 -1.87 -0.67
CA PHE A 6 -31.55 -1.12 -0.14
C PHE A 6 -32.50 -1.98 0.69
N ASP A 7 -32.29 -3.29 0.81
CA ASP A 7 -33.09 -4.12 1.70
C ASP A 7 -32.85 -3.69 3.15
N GLU A 8 -33.94 -3.49 3.90
CA GLU A 8 -33.86 -3.17 5.33
C GLU A 8 -33.65 -4.43 6.19
N ASN A 9 -33.88 -5.62 5.61
CA ASN A 9 -33.74 -6.91 6.28
C ASN A 9 -32.36 -7.56 6.08
N GLU A 10 -31.52 -6.99 5.21
CA GLU A 10 -30.14 -7.44 5.02
C GLU A 10 -29.17 -6.51 5.75
N ASP A 11 -28.17 -7.10 6.42
CA ASP A 11 -27.13 -6.34 7.10
C ASP A 11 -26.34 -5.48 6.10
N LYS A 12 -26.40 -4.17 6.28
CA LYS A 12 -25.69 -3.22 5.41
C LYS A 12 -24.19 -3.22 5.72
N GLU A 13 -23.43 -3.87 4.87
CA GLU A 13 -21.96 -3.79 4.85
C GLU A 13 -21.52 -2.42 4.31
N TRP A 14 -21.06 -1.52 5.21
CA TRP A 14 -20.53 -0.21 4.83
C TRP A 14 -19.03 -0.29 4.60
N LYS A 15 -18.56 0.20 3.44
CA LYS A 15 -17.15 0.30 3.11
C LYS A 15 -16.76 1.77 2.90
N ARG A 16 -15.63 2.18 3.46
CA ARG A 16 -15.03 3.49 3.21
C ARG A 16 -14.52 3.58 1.77
N TYR A 17 -14.57 4.77 1.21
CA TYR A 17 -13.89 5.07 -0.04
C TYR A 17 -12.36 5.08 0.16
N PRO A 18 -11.57 4.71 -0.86
CA PRO A 18 -10.12 4.93 -0.88
C PRO A 18 -9.77 6.38 -0.52
N ASP A 19 -8.58 6.61 0.02
CA ASP A 19 -8.24 7.92 0.60
C ASP A 19 -8.30 9.07 -0.41
N PHE A 20 -7.84 8.85 -1.64
CA PHE A 20 -7.90 9.86 -2.70
C PHE A 20 -9.33 10.16 -3.13
N GLU A 21 -10.13 9.11 -3.40
CA GLU A 21 -11.55 9.27 -3.71
C GLU A 21 -12.28 9.98 -2.56
N ASN A 22 -12.05 9.56 -1.31
CA ASN A 22 -12.68 10.14 -0.13
C ASN A 22 -12.35 11.62 0.05
N LYS A 23 -11.08 12.00 -0.13
CA LYS A 23 -10.65 13.42 -0.09
C LYS A 23 -11.34 14.23 -1.18
N PHE A 24 -11.44 13.69 -2.39
CA PHE A 24 -12.11 14.37 -3.50
C PHE A 24 -13.61 14.51 -3.27
N ILE A 25 -14.28 13.45 -2.82
CA ILE A 25 -15.70 13.44 -2.45
C ILE A 25 -15.98 14.50 -1.38
N GLU A 26 -15.18 14.54 -0.31
CA GLU A 26 -15.37 15.51 0.77
C GLU A 26 -15.13 16.94 0.29
N ASN A 27 -14.12 17.19 -0.56
CA ASN A 27 -13.89 18.50 -1.15
C ASN A 27 -15.09 18.97 -2.01
N SER A 28 -15.60 18.10 -2.90
CA SER A 28 -16.80 18.40 -3.71
C SER A 28 -18.02 18.69 -2.83
N TYR A 29 -18.22 17.90 -1.76
CA TYR A 29 -19.30 18.12 -0.80
C TYR A 29 -19.17 19.47 -0.09
N GLN A 30 -17.96 19.83 0.38
CA GLN A 30 -17.69 21.11 1.04
C GLN A 30 -17.90 22.31 0.09
N ASN A 31 -17.62 22.12 -1.21
CA ASN A 31 -17.89 23.10 -2.26
C ASN A 31 -19.37 23.20 -2.67
N GLN A 32 -20.27 22.50 -1.96
CA GLN A 32 -21.72 22.48 -2.23
C GLN A 32 -22.07 21.97 -3.63
N GLU A 33 -21.22 21.12 -4.21
CA GLU A 33 -21.55 20.41 -5.44
C GLU A 33 -22.74 19.47 -5.17
N LYS A 34 -23.55 19.21 -6.20
CA LYS A 34 -24.72 18.30 -6.07
C LYS A 34 -24.35 16.85 -6.33
N GLU A 35 -23.35 16.65 -7.17
CA GLU A 35 -22.84 15.35 -7.53
C GLU A 35 -21.32 15.40 -7.67
N VAL A 36 -20.67 14.26 -7.50
CA VAL A 36 -19.25 14.08 -7.83
C VAL A 36 -19.11 12.87 -8.75
N GLU A 37 -18.23 13.00 -9.73
CA GLU A 37 -17.95 11.99 -10.73
C GLU A 37 -16.56 11.37 -10.50
N LEU A 38 -16.51 10.05 -10.31
CA LEU A 38 -15.30 9.25 -10.12
C LEU A 38 -15.13 8.26 -11.28
N ASN A 39 -14.27 7.25 -11.19
CA ASN A 39 -13.96 6.32 -12.30
C ASN A 39 -15.20 5.80 -13.05
N ASN A 40 -15.90 4.82 -12.49
CA ASN A 40 -17.05 4.15 -13.10
C ASN A 40 -18.39 4.51 -12.44
N TYR A 41 -18.40 5.44 -11.49
CA TYR A 41 -19.61 5.79 -10.75
C TYR A 41 -19.72 7.30 -10.49
N LYS A 42 -20.93 7.71 -10.12
CA LYS A 42 -21.25 9.05 -9.60
C LYS A 42 -21.87 8.94 -8.22
N ILE A 43 -21.66 9.94 -7.39
CA ILE A 43 -22.35 10.09 -6.11
C ILE A 43 -23.24 11.33 -6.20
N ASP A 44 -24.53 11.16 -5.94
CA ASP A 44 -25.50 12.23 -5.78
C ASP A 44 -25.64 12.54 -4.28
N PHE A 45 -25.14 13.71 -3.87
CA PHE A 45 -25.17 14.15 -2.48
C PHE A 45 -26.57 14.54 -2.01
N THR A 46 -27.46 14.93 -2.92
CA THR A 46 -28.84 15.30 -2.58
C THR A 46 -29.66 14.07 -2.22
N ARG A 47 -29.38 12.94 -2.86
CA ARG A 47 -30.07 11.67 -2.63
C ARG A 47 -29.32 10.71 -1.72
N ASN A 48 -28.04 11.00 -1.43
CA ASN A 48 -27.14 10.10 -0.72
C ASN A 48 -27.06 8.72 -1.40
N ILE A 49 -26.91 8.71 -2.73
CA ILE A 49 -26.83 7.49 -3.52
C ILE A 49 -25.62 7.56 -4.46
N GLN A 50 -24.91 6.45 -4.54
CA GLN A 50 -23.96 6.19 -5.61
C GLN A 50 -24.63 5.35 -6.70
N PHE A 51 -24.38 5.66 -7.97
CA PHE A 51 -24.82 4.85 -9.10
C PHE A 51 -23.70 4.63 -10.13
N ASP A 52 -23.72 3.46 -10.76
CA ASP A 52 -22.82 3.12 -11.86
C ASP A 52 -23.13 3.98 -13.10
N LYS A 53 -22.10 4.47 -13.79
CA LYS A 53 -22.23 5.35 -14.96
C LYS A 53 -22.86 4.65 -16.16
N GLN A 54 -22.56 3.36 -16.35
CA GLN A 54 -23.05 2.56 -17.47
C GLN A 54 -24.41 1.96 -17.13
N TYR A 55 -24.60 1.54 -15.87
CA TYR A 55 -25.77 0.82 -15.41
C TYR A 55 -26.47 1.56 -14.27
N ARG A 56 -27.27 2.59 -14.59
CA ARG A 56 -27.95 3.43 -13.59
C ARG A 56 -28.83 2.68 -12.57
N TYR A 57 -29.25 1.45 -12.86
CA TYR A 57 -30.00 0.62 -11.91
C TYR A 57 -29.10 0.01 -10.82
N LYS A 58 -27.78 -0.08 -11.03
CA LYS A 58 -26.81 -0.49 -10.02
C LYS A 58 -26.52 0.71 -9.12
N GLN A 59 -27.27 0.77 -8.03
CA GLN A 59 -27.19 1.85 -7.05
C GLN A 59 -26.83 1.30 -5.68
N ARG A 60 -26.21 2.13 -4.85
CA ARG A 60 -25.98 1.83 -3.43
C ARG A 60 -26.12 3.10 -2.60
N PRO A 61 -26.66 3.02 -1.38
CA PRO A 61 -26.71 4.17 -0.49
C PRO A 61 -25.30 4.58 -0.08
N VAL A 62 -25.11 5.88 0.12
CA VAL A 62 -23.90 6.45 0.72
C VAL A 62 -24.28 7.20 1.98
N LYS A 63 -23.34 7.35 2.91
CA LYS A 63 -23.53 8.19 4.08
C LYS A 63 -22.23 8.88 4.42
N ARG A 64 -22.32 10.12 4.89
CA ARG A 64 -21.19 10.82 5.49
C ARG A 64 -21.09 10.44 6.96
N GLN A 65 -19.91 10.06 7.40
CA GLN A 65 -19.64 9.72 8.80
C GLN A 65 -18.34 10.40 9.22
N ILE A 66 -18.37 11.08 10.38
CA ILE A 66 -17.16 11.61 11.00
C ILE A 66 -16.55 10.47 11.80
N ILE A 67 -15.33 10.09 11.43
CA ILE A 67 -14.60 8.99 12.06
C ILE A 67 -13.33 9.58 12.66
N ASP A 68 -13.05 9.20 13.91
CA ASP A 68 -11.75 9.45 14.49
C ASP A 68 -10.74 8.44 13.93
N ILE A 69 -9.90 8.91 13.02
CA ILE A 69 -8.89 8.08 12.36
C ILE A 69 -7.80 7.60 13.32
N SER A 70 -7.64 8.23 14.50
CA SER A 70 -6.63 7.79 15.47
C SER A 70 -6.92 6.40 16.03
N ASN A 71 -8.20 6.01 16.02
CA ASN A 71 -8.66 4.71 16.49
C ASN A 71 -8.86 3.71 15.33
N TYR A 72 -8.50 4.10 14.10
CA TYR A 72 -8.66 3.28 12.92
C TYR A 72 -7.31 2.71 12.49
N VAL A 73 -7.17 1.38 12.63
CA VAL A 73 -6.01 0.62 12.15
C VAL A 73 -6.46 -0.28 11.02
N ARG A 74 -5.75 -0.23 9.89
CA ARG A 74 -6.06 -1.05 8.71
C ARG A 74 -5.53 -2.46 8.88
N GLN A 75 -6.43 -3.40 9.16
CA GLN A 75 -6.09 -4.80 9.34
C GLN A 75 -5.33 -5.37 8.12
N GLU A 76 -5.82 -5.13 6.92
CA GLU A 76 -5.26 -5.63 5.66
C GLU A 76 -3.84 -5.12 5.37
N ARG A 77 -3.43 -4.04 6.04
CA ARG A 77 -2.10 -3.46 5.93
C ARG A 77 -1.08 -4.29 6.70
N PHE A 78 -1.43 -4.70 7.92
CA PHE A 78 -0.54 -5.46 8.80
C PHE A 78 -0.70 -6.97 8.62
N CYS A 79 -1.91 -7.44 8.28
CA CYS A 79 -2.27 -8.85 8.10
C CYS A 79 -2.48 -9.19 6.62
N PHE A 80 -1.53 -8.82 5.77
CA PHE A 80 -1.57 -9.25 4.37
C PHE A 80 -1.59 -10.79 4.32
N PRO A 81 -2.45 -11.44 3.50
CA PRO A 81 -2.53 -12.89 3.45
C PRO A 81 -1.15 -13.49 3.19
N GLU A 82 -0.70 -14.34 4.10
CA GLU A 82 0.53 -15.10 3.91
C GLU A 82 0.22 -16.23 2.92
N GLU A 83 1.00 -16.33 1.86
CA GLU A 83 0.98 -17.48 0.95
C GLU A 83 1.86 -18.59 1.55
N PRO A 84 1.61 -19.88 1.21
CA PRO A 84 2.49 -20.98 1.59
C PRO A 84 3.93 -20.63 1.22
N LEU A 85 4.85 -20.87 2.15
CA LEU A 85 6.26 -20.49 2.11
C LEU A 85 7.00 -21.36 1.08
N LYS A 86 6.74 -21.14 -0.20
CA LYS A 86 7.50 -21.75 -1.31
C LYS A 86 8.99 -21.37 -1.28
N SER A 87 9.39 -20.39 -0.45
CA SER A 87 10.69 -19.70 -0.50
C SER A 87 11.82 -20.33 0.32
N PHE A 88 11.62 -21.48 0.96
CA PHE A 88 12.71 -22.13 1.73
C PHE A 88 13.80 -22.78 0.86
N ALA A 89 13.50 -23.09 -0.41
CA ALA A 89 14.32 -24.01 -1.20
C ALA A 89 15.17 -23.36 -2.31
N ASN A 90 14.90 -22.11 -2.72
CA ASN A 90 15.61 -21.49 -3.85
C ASN A 90 16.30 -20.18 -3.46
N HIS A 91 17.36 -20.29 -2.66
CA HIS A 91 18.33 -19.21 -2.45
C HIS A 91 19.24 -19.05 -3.68
N GLY A 92 18.67 -18.60 -4.79
CA GLY A 92 19.40 -18.41 -6.03
C GLY A 92 19.12 -17.08 -6.68
N LYS A 93 19.57 -15.95 -6.10
CA LYS A 93 19.77 -14.66 -6.81
C LYS A 93 18.67 -14.28 -7.83
N GLU A 94 17.41 -14.61 -7.61
CA GLU A 94 16.36 -14.12 -8.49
C GLU A 94 16.17 -12.66 -8.11
N ALA A 95 16.65 -11.80 -9.01
CA ALA A 95 16.62 -10.37 -8.83
C ALA A 95 15.16 -9.95 -8.67
N ASP A 96 14.82 -9.45 -7.48
CA ASP A 96 13.53 -8.85 -7.21
C ASP A 96 13.21 -7.73 -8.22
N LEU A 97 11.94 -7.30 -8.27
CA LEU A 97 11.49 -6.23 -9.18
C LEU A 97 12.41 -5.00 -9.13
N TYR A 98 12.90 -4.66 -7.94
CA TYR A 98 13.86 -3.58 -7.72
C TYR A 98 15.20 -3.84 -8.41
N THR A 99 15.85 -4.96 -8.09
CA THR A 99 17.20 -5.30 -8.54
C THR A 99 17.21 -5.48 -10.05
N SER A 100 16.19 -6.15 -10.58
CA SER A 100 16.07 -6.36 -12.03
C SER A 100 15.85 -5.03 -12.76
N TRP A 101 14.99 -4.15 -12.23
CA TRP A 101 14.76 -2.85 -12.84
C TRP A 101 16.02 -1.98 -12.76
N PHE A 102 16.68 -1.95 -11.61
CA PHE A 102 17.95 -1.24 -11.40
C PHE A 102 19.03 -1.70 -12.39
N ILE A 103 19.22 -3.01 -12.56
CA ILE A 103 20.20 -3.54 -13.53
C ILE A 103 19.83 -3.14 -14.95
N LYS A 104 18.55 -3.25 -15.33
CA LYS A 104 18.09 -2.91 -16.68
C LYS A 104 18.26 -1.43 -17.00
N TYR A 105 18.04 -0.57 -16.01
CA TYR A 105 18.06 0.89 -16.15
C TYR A 105 19.23 1.51 -15.39
N TYR A 106 20.35 0.80 -15.28
CA TYR A 106 21.49 1.19 -14.46
C TYR A 106 21.98 2.61 -14.78
N GLU A 107 22.04 3.00 -16.06
CA GLU A 107 22.49 4.34 -16.46
C GLU A 107 21.57 5.47 -15.95
N ILE A 108 20.29 5.17 -15.71
CA ILE A 108 19.29 6.10 -15.18
C ILE A 108 19.26 6.05 -13.65
N ALA A 109 19.44 4.84 -13.08
CA ALA A 109 19.33 4.59 -11.65
C ALA A 109 20.63 4.89 -10.89
N ASP A 110 21.80 4.63 -11.49
CA ASP A 110 23.13 4.90 -10.94
C ASP A 110 23.57 6.34 -11.19
N THR A 111 22.78 7.28 -10.68
CA THR A 111 23.21 8.68 -10.55
C THR A 111 23.91 8.95 -9.22
N GLY A 112 24.22 7.90 -8.44
CA GLY A 112 24.60 8.03 -7.03
C GLY A 112 23.50 8.66 -6.17
N TYR A 113 22.22 8.41 -6.50
CA TYR A 113 21.04 9.06 -5.93
C TYR A 113 21.00 10.60 -6.09
N LYS A 114 21.69 11.16 -7.10
CA LYS A 114 21.79 12.63 -7.26
C LYS A 114 20.72 13.26 -8.15
N ASN A 115 19.76 12.48 -8.64
CA ASN A 115 18.62 12.98 -9.39
C ASN A 115 17.54 11.89 -9.48
N LEU A 116 16.53 11.93 -8.60
CA LEU A 116 15.43 10.95 -8.61
C LEU A 116 14.28 11.31 -9.56
N TYR A 117 14.33 12.48 -10.20
CA TYR A 117 13.24 12.95 -11.07
C TYR A 117 12.93 12.01 -12.24
N PRO A 118 13.91 11.47 -13.00
CA PRO A 118 13.61 10.53 -14.07
C PRO A 118 12.90 9.27 -13.54
N ILE A 119 13.30 8.79 -12.36
CA ILE A 119 12.72 7.61 -11.72
C ILE A 119 11.28 7.91 -11.26
N ALA A 120 11.04 9.10 -10.71
CA ALA A 120 9.71 9.58 -10.35
C ALA A 120 8.77 9.66 -11.56
N GLU A 121 9.25 10.12 -12.72
CA GLU A 121 8.47 10.12 -13.95
C GLU A 121 8.13 8.71 -14.42
N PHE A 122 9.10 7.77 -14.41
CA PHE A 122 8.83 6.37 -14.74
C PHE A 122 7.83 5.74 -13.78
N ALA A 123 7.98 5.97 -12.47
CA ALA A 123 7.05 5.48 -11.45
C ALA A 123 5.64 6.02 -11.70
N ALA A 124 5.49 7.33 -11.92
CA ALA A 124 4.19 7.93 -12.20
C ALA A 124 3.55 7.37 -13.47
N GLN A 125 4.31 7.17 -14.55
CA GLN A 125 3.80 6.54 -15.78
C GLN A 125 3.36 5.09 -15.54
N GLY A 126 4.15 4.31 -14.82
CA GLY A 126 3.82 2.94 -14.47
C GLY A 126 2.56 2.83 -13.63
N ILE A 127 2.40 3.71 -12.63
CA ILE A 127 1.20 3.82 -11.80
C ILE A 127 -0.04 4.13 -12.64
N LEU A 128 0.05 5.04 -13.60
CA LEU A 128 -1.05 5.37 -14.52
C LEU A 128 -1.46 4.16 -15.39
N ILE A 129 -0.50 3.42 -15.93
CA ILE A 129 -0.77 2.22 -16.73
C ILE A 129 -1.50 1.17 -15.89
N GLU A 130 -0.99 0.87 -14.70
CA GLU A 130 -1.59 -0.13 -13.81
C GLU A 130 -2.96 0.30 -13.28
N GLY A 131 -3.12 1.58 -12.94
CA GLY A 131 -4.40 2.15 -12.55
C GLY A 131 -5.45 1.99 -13.63
N LYS A 132 -5.09 2.26 -14.89
CA LYS A 132 -5.98 2.03 -16.03
C LYS A 132 -6.37 0.57 -16.19
N LEU A 133 -5.42 -0.36 -16.08
CA LEU A 133 -5.69 -1.79 -16.18
C LEU A 133 -6.62 -2.30 -15.07
N LEU A 134 -6.58 -1.68 -13.89
CA LEU A 134 -7.41 -2.02 -12.73
C LEU A 134 -8.70 -1.20 -12.62
N ASN A 135 -8.98 -0.30 -13.58
CA ASN A 135 -10.09 0.66 -13.50
C ASN A 135 -10.04 1.52 -12.20
N GLN A 136 -8.84 1.95 -11.86
CA GLN A 136 -8.46 2.82 -10.73
C GLN A 136 -7.79 4.12 -11.24
N GLU A 137 -8.20 4.61 -12.42
CA GLU A 137 -7.55 5.73 -13.12
C GLU A 137 -7.48 7.00 -12.26
N PHE A 138 -8.54 7.33 -11.53
CA PHE A 138 -8.60 8.48 -10.65
C PHE A 138 -7.49 8.47 -9.59
N ASP A 139 -7.39 7.39 -8.81
CA ASP A 139 -6.34 7.21 -7.79
C ASP A 139 -4.95 7.24 -8.42
N ALA A 140 -4.79 6.63 -9.59
CA ALA A 140 -3.52 6.59 -10.30
C ALA A 140 -3.08 7.97 -10.80
N HIS A 141 -4.02 8.79 -11.28
CA HIS A 141 -3.77 10.19 -11.65
C HIS A 141 -3.35 11.01 -10.44
N GLN A 142 -4.10 10.96 -9.33
CA GLN A 142 -3.74 11.67 -8.11
C GLN A 142 -2.33 11.27 -7.62
N THR A 143 -2.06 9.97 -7.58
CA THR A 143 -0.77 9.41 -7.15
C THR A 143 0.37 9.86 -8.07
N GLY A 144 0.18 9.73 -9.39
CA GLY A 144 1.18 10.10 -10.38
C GLY A 144 1.49 11.60 -10.38
N ASP A 145 0.45 12.43 -10.30
CA ASP A 145 0.60 13.90 -10.26
C ASP A 145 1.31 14.36 -8.98
N GLU A 146 0.96 13.79 -7.81
CA GLU A 146 1.65 14.10 -6.55
C GLU A 146 3.14 13.75 -6.62
N LEU A 147 3.50 12.63 -7.25
CA LEU A 147 4.91 12.24 -7.40
C LEU A 147 5.68 13.18 -8.33
N LYS A 148 5.07 13.57 -9.47
CA LYS A 148 5.67 14.51 -10.44
C LYS A 148 5.77 15.94 -9.92
N CYS A 149 4.93 16.33 -8.96
CA CYS A 149 4.95 17.67 -8.40
C CYS A 149 6.12 17.92 -7.44
N CYS A 150 6.79 16.88 -6.95
CA CYS A 150 7.93 16.99 -6.03
C CYS A 150 9.08 17.83 -6.63
N LYS A 151 9.77 18.60 -5.78
CA LYS A 151 10.79 19.59 -6.14
C LYS A 151 12.19 19.27 -5.59
N SER A 152 12.35 18.13 -4.93
CA SER A 152 13.65 17.63 -4.51
C SER A 152 13.64 16.11 -4.39
N ASP A 153 14.82 15.50 -4.37
CA ASP A 153 14.96 14.05 -4.16
C ASP A 153 14.37 13.61 -2.81
N GLU A 154 14.51 14.44 -1.77
CA GLU A 154 13.92 14.19 -0.45
C GLU A 154 12.38 14.24 -0.50
N GLU A 155 11.81 15.19 -1.23
CA GLU A 155 10.36 15.24 -1.45
C GLU A 155 9.87 14.02 -2.24
N ILE A 156 10.58 13.59 -3.29
CA ILE A 156 10.23 12.39 -4.07
C ILE A 156 10.23 11.15 -3.18
N LYS A 157 11.28 10.99 -2.38
CA LYS A 157 11.43 9.90 -1.42
C LYS A 157 10.25 9.86 -0.45
N ARG A 158 10.03 10.93 0.31
CA ARG A 158 8.93 11.03 1.28
C ARG A 158 7.56 10.86 0.62
N CYS A 159 7.39 11.37 -0.60
CA CYS A 159 6.16 11.23 -1.37
C CYS A 159 5.92 9.76 -1.74
N ALA A 160 6.91 9.05 -2.29
CA ALA A 160 6.78 7.62 -2.62
C ALA A 160 6.40 6.78 -1.39
N ALA A 161 7.06 7.03 -0.26
CA ALA A 161 6.78 6.35 1.00
C ALA A 161 5.34 6.64 1.49
N ARG A 162 4.92 7.91 1.48
CA ARG A 162 3.54 8.30 1.79
C ARG A 162 2.55 7.63 0.85
N LEU A 163 2.76 7.69 -0.46
CA LEU A 163 1.85 7.12 -1.47
C LEU A 163 1.67 5.61 -1.28
N TYR A 164 2.73 4.90 -0.90
CA TYR A 164 2.66 3.49 -0.54
C TYR A 164 1.84 3.23 0.74
N SER A 165 1.79 4.19 1.68
CA SER A 165 0.98 4.10 2.90
C SER A 165 -0.49 4.48 2.71
N VAL A 166 -0.87 5.09 1.58
CA VAL A 166 -2.26 5.49 1.29
C VAL A 166 -3.14 4.24 1.10
N GLU A 167 -4.38 4.27 1.61
CA GLU A 167 -5.38 3.25 1.30
C GLU A 167 -5.83 3.39 -0.17
N SER A 168 -5.06 2.75 -1.06
CA SER A 168 -5.23 2.75 -2.51
C SER A 168 -4.95 1.36 -3.09
N PHE A 169 -5.15 1.22 -4.40
CA PHE A 169 -4.81 -0.01 -5.12
C PHE A 169 -3.30 -0.33 -5.13
N LEU A 170 -2.45 0.70 -4.97
CA LEU A 170 -1.04 0.64 -5.32
C LEU A 170 -0.25 -0.35 -4.44
N TYR A 171 -0.37 -0.24 -3.12
CA TYR A 171 0.38 -1.12 -2.22
C TYR A 171 -0.07 -2.58 -2.33
N LYS A 172 -1.38 -2.80 -2.54
CA LYS A 172 -1.96 -4.13 -2.74
C LYS A 172 -1.39 -4.76 -3.99
N LEU A 173 -1.41 -4.03 -5.11
CA LEU A 173 -0.84 -4.47 -6.38
C LEU A 173 0.67 -4.74 -6.24
N LEU A 174 1.41 -3.84 -5.59
CA LEU A 174 2.85 -3.97 -5.42
C LEU A 174 3.21 -5.22 -4.63
N ASN A 175 2.60 -5.41 -3.46
CA ASN A 175 2.86 -6.56 -2.61
C ASN A 175 2.44 -7.88 -3.28
N GLN A 176 1.27 -7.91 -3.95
CA GLN A 176 0.85 -9.09 -4.73
C GLN A 176 1.83 -9.42 -5.85
N THR A 177 2.38 -8.41 -6.53
CA THR A 177 3.33 -8.64 -7.62
C THR A 177 4.64 -9.20 -7.10
N LEU A 178 5.15 -8.67 -5.98
CA LEU A 178 6.36 -9.14 -5.32
C LEU A 178 6.21 -10.58 -4.81
N ILE A 179 5.08 -10.91 -4.17
CA ILE A 179 4.78 -12.27 -3.68
C ILE A 179 4.70 -13.29 -4.81
N ASN A 180 4.08 -12.92 -5.93
CA ASN A 180 3.91 -13.81 -7.08
C ASN A 180 5.12 -13.85 -8.01
N GLU A 181 6.26 -13.26 -7.62
CA GLU A 181 7.48 -13.16 -8.45
C GLU A 181 7.18 -12.62 -9.86
N GLY A 182 6.22 -11.69 -9.94
CA GLY A 182 5.65 -11.18 -11.18
C GLY A 182 6.58 -10.23 -11.92
N MET A 183 7.62 -10.75 -12.57
CA MET A 183 8.58 -9.96 -13.35
C MET A 183 7.97 -9.23 -14.55
N SER A 184 6.73 -9.58 -14.94
CA SER A 184 6.00 -8.92 -16.03
C SER A 184 5.71 -7.44 -15.76
N LYS A 185 5.75 -6.99 -14.50
CA LYS A 185 5.49 -5.61 -14.09
C LYS A 185 6.75 -4.83 -13.73
N ILE A 186 7.93 -5.34 -14.12
CA ILE A 186 9.21 -4.67 -13.89
C ILE A 186 9.20 -3.23 -14.43
N GLU A 187 8.60 -3.01 -15.60
CA GLU A 187 8.54 -1.68 -16.24
C GLU A 187 7.60 -0.70 -15.54
N THR A 188 6.52 -1.20 -14.95
CA THR A 188 5.47 -0.36 -14.37
C THR A 188 5.66 -0.16 -12.87
N LEU A 189 6.14 -1.16 -12.14
CA LEU A 189 6.27 -1.12 -10.68
C LEU A 189 7.71 -1.07 -10.19
N GLY A 190 8.68 -1.51 -11.00
CA GLY A 190 10.12 -1.46 -10.67
C GLY A 190 10.64 -0.07 -10.27
N PRO A 191 10.28 1.03 -10.98
CA PRO A 191 10.70 2.38 -10.59
C PRO A 191 10.19 2.76 -9.19
N LEU A 192 8.95 2.41 -8.85
CA LEU A 192 8.39 2.69 -7.52
C LEU A 192 9.10 1.87 -6.43
N CYS A 193 9.37 0.59 -6.67
CA CYS A 193 10.19 -0.23 -5.76
C CYS A 193 11.55 0.42 -5.51
N HIS A 194 12.17 0.98 -6.55
CA HIS A 194 13.45 1.69 -6.41
C HIS A 194 13.33 2.94 -5.53
N LEU A 195 12.29 3.76 -5.71
CA LEU A 195 12.07 4.93 -4.85
C LEU A 195 11.81 4.55 -3.39
N LEU A 196 11.05 3.48 -3.14
CA LEU A 196 10.80 2.98 -1.79
C LEU A 196 12.11 2.48 -1.15
N ASN A 197 12.90 1.69 -1.87
CA ASN A 197 14.19 1.21 -1.37
C ASN A 197 15.16 2.37 -1.07
N ALA A 198 15.16 3.42 -1.89
CA ALA A 198 15.99 4.61 -1.67
C ALA A 198 15.64 5.40 -0.38
N ASN A 199 14.41 5.28 0.13
CA ASN A 199 14.02 5.86 1.44
C ASN A 199 14.62 5.09 2.61
N MET A 200 14.70 3.77 2.49
CA MET A 200 15.05 2.88 3.59
C MET A 200 16.50 3.02 4.07
N TYR A 201 17.36 3.69 3.27
CA TYR A 201 18.75 4.00 3.64
C TYR A 201 18.90 5.35 4.36
N CYS A 202 17.84 6.15 4.51
CA CYS A 202 17.93 7.51 5.04
C CYS A 202 17.62 7.62 6.54
N ASP A 203 16.96 6.64 7.15
CA ASP A 203 16.49 6.68 8.54
C ASP A 203 17.21 5.64 9.41
N VAL A 204 18.53 5.83 9.57
CA VAL A 204 19.36 4.95 10.40
C VAL A 204 19.20 5.34 11.86
N SER A 205 18.24 4.70 12.54
CA SER A 205 18.19 4.66 14.01
C SER A 205 19.32 3.75 14.52
N ASP A 206 20.33 4.31 15.20
CA ASP A 206 21.43 3.54 15.81
C ASP A 206 21.01 2.62 16.98
N LYS A 207 19.70 2.36 17.16
CA LYS A 207 19.17 1.59 18.28
C LYS A 207 18.43 0.37 17.78
N GLU A 208 18.75 -0.78 18.37
CA GLU A 208 17.93 -1.98 18.23
C GLU A 208 16.47 -1.63 18.53
N GLN A 209 15.59 -2.03 17.60
CA GLN A 209 14.17 -1.78 17.70
C GLN A 209 13.40 -3.10 17.60
N ILE A 210 12.31 -3.21 18.33
CA ILE A 210 11.36 -4.30 18.18
C ILE A 210 10.13 -3.77 17.45
N VAL A 211 9.72 -4.47 16.40
CA VAL A 211 8.49 -4.20 15.65
C VAL A 211 7.61 -5.44 15.63
N TYR A 212 6.34 -5.21 15.33
CA TYR A 212 5.28 -6.21 15.46
C TYR A 212 4.50 -6.32 14.16
N ARG A 213 4.07 -7.53 13.82
CA ARG A 213 3.19 -7.77 12.67
C ARG A 213 2.17 -8.84 13.03
N GLY A 214 0.89 -8.50 12.92
CA GLY A 214 -0.19 -9.47 13.06
C GLY A 214 -0.36 -10.23 11.74
N ALA A 215 -0.73 -11.51 11.81
CA ALA A 215 -1.05 -12.30 10.62
C ALA A 215 -2.17 -13.28 10.91
N ASN A 216 -2.88 -13.67 9.86
CA ASN A 216 -3.86 -14.74 9.93
C ASN A 216 -3.31 -15.95 9.17
N LEU A 217 -2.65 -16.86 9.90
CA LEU A 217 -2.04 -18.06 9.33
C LEU A 217 -3.03 -19.22 9.34
N THR A 218 -3.04 -20.00 8.26
CA THR A 218 -3.69 -21.31 8.27
C THR A 218 -2.84 -22.31 9.05
N ASP A 219 -3.44 -23.41 9.51
CA ASP A 219 -2.69 -24.47 10.21
C ASP A 219 -1.53 -25.00 9.36
N GLY A 220 -1.71 -25.10 8.03
CA GLY A 220 -0.66 -25.52 7.11
C GLY A 220 0.54 -24.57 7.10
N ILE A 221 0.29 -23.26 6.99
CA ILE A 221 1.35 -22.24 7.03
C ILE A 221 2.03 -22.21 8.41
N LEU A 222 1.25 -22.38 9.49
CA LEU A 222 1.78 -22.44 10.85
C LEU A 222 2.76 -23.62 11.02
N GLU A 223 2.46 -24.79 10.46
CA GLU A 223 3.39 -25.93 10.46
C GLU A 223 4.66 -25.66 9.65
N GLU A 224 4.58 -24.92 8.54
CA GLU A 224 5.77 -24.51 7.79
C GLU A 224 6.69 -23.61 8.62
N TYR A 225 6.14 -22.61 9.32
CA TYR A 225 6.92 -21.76 10.24
C TYR A 225 7.55 -22.56 11.40
N LYS A 226 6.85 -23.58 11.93
CA LYS A 226 7.41 -24.48 12.95
C LYS A 226 8.56 -25.32 12.41
N ASN A 227 8.43 -25.82 11.19
CA ASN A 227 9.49 -26.59 10.52
C ASN A 227 10.70 -25.72 10.13
N ALA A 228 10.49 -24.41 10.01
CA ALA A 228 11.51 -23.43 9.66
C ALA A 228 12.29 -22.85 10.85
N ILE A 229 12.06 -23.33 12.08
CA ILE A 229 12.82 -22.88 13.25
C ILE A 229 14.33 -23.09 12.99
N HIS A 230 15.14 -22.07 13.27
CA HIS A 230 16.58 -22.01 12.97
C HIS A 230 16.95 -21.91 11.48
N THR A 231 15.98 -21.68 10.59
CA THR A 231 16.21 -21.37 9.18
C THR A 231 15.94 -19.90 8.89
N THR A 232 16.50 -19.39 7.79
CA THR A 232 16.20 -18.04 7.31
C THR A 232 14.90 -18.07 6.51
N ILE A 233 13.98 -17.18 6.87
CA ILE A 233 12.73 -16.93 6.13
C ILE A 233 12.88 -15.61 5.39
N GLN A 234 12.33 -15.52 4.18
CA GLN A 234 12.28 -14.30 3.41
C GLN A 234 10.83 -13.98 3.05
N TRP A 235 10.39 -12.77 3.40
CA TRP A 235 9.17 -12.19 2.85
C TRP A 235 9.53 -11.39 1.60
N LEU A 236 8.91 -11.72 0.46
CA LEU A 236 9.23 -11.09 -0.83
C LEU A 236 8.65 -9.69 -0.97
N SER A 237 7.52 -9.41 -0.32
CA SER A 237 6.89 -8.10 -0.32
C SER A 237 7.47 -7.16 0.73
N PHE A 238 7.34 -5.85 0.49
CA PHE A 238 7.50 -4.85 1.54
C PHE A 238 6.61 -5.19 2.74
N THR A 239 7.22 -5.27 3.92
CA THR A 239 6.58 -5.83 5.11
C THR A 239 6.18 -4.74 6.07
N SER A 240 4.90 -4.36 6.06
CA SER A 240 4.38 -3.43 7.06
C SER A 240 4.39 -4.06 8.45
N THR A 241 5.02 -3.36 9.40
CA THR A 241 5.09 -3.68 10.83
C THR A 241 4.72 -2.44 11.65
N SER A 242 4.43 -2.59 12.94
CA SER A 242 4.17 -1.49 13.86
C SER A 242 5.19 -1.45 14.99
N LYS A 243 5.53 -0.25 15.48
CA LYS A 243 6.28 -0.07 16.74
C LYS A 243 5.43 -0.42 17.97
N VAL A 244 4.11 -0.44 17.83
CA VAL A 244 3.16 -0.63 18.93
C VAL A 244 2.56 -2.02 18.85
N ARG A 245 2.88 -2.86 19.83
CA ARG A 245 2.42 -4.26 19.89
C ARG A 245 0.89 -4.38 19.78
N GLN A 246 0.16 -3.51 20.50
CA GLN A 246 -1.29 -3.53 20.54
C GLN A 246 -1.93 -3.30 19.16
N VAL A 247 -1.32 -2.48 18.30
CA VAL A 247 -1.79 -2.23 16.93
C VAL A 247 -1.80 -3.52 16.12
N SER A 248 -0.76 -4.34 16.26
CA SER A 248 -0.64 -5.63 15.57
C SER A 248 -1.41 -6.78 16.24
N GLU A 249 -1.65 -6.72 17.55
CA GLU A 249 -2.43 -7.73 18.29
C GLU A 249 -3.95 -7.61 18.07
N ASN A 250 -4.43 -6.46 17.59
CA ASN A 250 -5.84 -6.25 17.30
C ASN A 250 -6.38 -7.20 16.21
N PHE A 251 -5.51 -7.83 15.42
CA PHE A 251 -5.90 -8.57 14.24
C PHE A 251 -5.09 -9.86 14.06
N GLY A 252 -5.73 -10.85 13.41
CA GLY A 252 -5.10 -12.12 13.08
C GLY A 252 -5.11 -13.14 14.22
N ASN A 253 -4.49 -14.29 13.97
CA ASN A 253 -4.34 -15.38 14.94
C ASN A 253 -2.88 -15.60 15.36
N THR A 254 -1.95 -14.84 14.77
CA THR A 254 -0.50 -14.97 14.98
C THR A 254 0.13 -13.58 15.08
N LEU A 255 1.12 -13.44 15.96
CA LEU A 255 1.91 -12.22 16.12
C LEU A 255 3.38 -12.53 15.86
N PHE A 256 3.96 -11.88 14.86
CA PHE A 256 5.42 -11.83 14.68
C PHE A 256 6.00 -10.73 15.56
N ILE A 257 7.02 -11.09 16.34
CA ILE A 257 7.83 -10.16 17.14
C ILE A 257 9.21 -10.12 16.51
N ILE A 258 9.53 -9.02 15.84
CA ILE A 258 10.71 -8.91 14.99
C ILE A 258 11.69 -7.97 15.68
N ARG A 259 12.90 -8.47 15.96
CA ARG A 259 14.00 -7.63 16.45
C ARG A 259 14.83 -7.17 15.26
N LEU A 260 14.84 -5.86 15.04
CA LEU A 260 15.68 -5.21 14.03
C LEU A 260 17.02 -4.90 14.68
N HIS A 261 18.07 -5.57 14.21
CA HIS A 261 19.44 -5.37 14.66
C HIS A 261 20.09 -4.17 13.98
N GLU A 262 21.13 -3.59 14.58
CA GLU A 262 21.84 -2.39 14.06
C GLU A 262 22.21 -2.48 12.57
N LYS A 263 22.56 -3.67 12.06
CA LYS A 263 22.89 -3.87 10.63
C LYS A 263 21.67 -3.93 9.71
N SER A 264 20.50 -4.30 10.20
CA SER A 264 19.24 -4.32 9.43
C SER A 264 18.51 -2.98 9.44
N VAL A 265 18.89 -2.04 10.33
CA VAL A 265 18.36 -0.66 10.34
C VAL A 265 18.65 0.07 9.02
N GLN A 266 19.61 -0.38 8.23
CA GLN A 266 19.93 0.21 6.92
C GLN A 266 18.86 -0.04 5.84
N SER A 267 17.79 -0.77 6.16
CA SER A 267 16.72 -1.11 5.20
C SER A 267 15.33 -1.05 5.85
N GLN A 268 15.08 -0.03 6.66
CA GLN A 268 13.77 0.23 7.26
C GLN A 268 13.37 1.69 7.05
N PHE A 269 12.07 1.99 7.07
CA PHE A 269 11.60 3.37 7.04
C PHE A 269 10.42 3.60 8.00
N ASP A 270 10.54 4.61 8.87
CA ASP A 270 9.45 5.00 9.76
C ASP A 270 8.41 5.84 9.01
N LEU A 271 7.35 5.16 8.56
CA LEU A 271 6.25 5.77 7.83
C LEU A 271 5.38 6.67 8.70
N SER A 272 5.46 6.60 10.03
CA SER A 272 4.60 7.39 10.93
C SER A 272 4.73 8.91 10.72
N SER A 273 5.88 9.37 10.21
CA SER A 273 6.15 10.78 9.93
C SER A 273 5.55 11.30 8.61
N VAL A 274 5.09 10.40 7.73
CA VAL A 274 4.58 10.75 6.39
C VAL A 274 3.21 10.15 6.07
N SER A 275 2.78 9.12 6.80
CA SER A 275 1.55 8.38 6.58
C SER A 275 0.30 9.20 6.91
N TYR A 276 -0.80 8.90 6.22
CA TYR A 276 -2.15 9.37 6.61
C TYR A 276 -2.65 8.74 7.91
N TYR A 277 -1.98 7.69 8.37
CA TYR A 277 -2.31 6.89 9.54
C TYR A 277 -1.11 6.84 10.51
N PRO A 278 -0.69 8.00 11.08
CA PRO A 278 0.50 8.07 11.94
C PRO A 278 0.37 7.21 13.20
N GLU A 279 -0.85 6.99 13.70
CA GLU A 279 -1.14 6.18 14.89
C GLU A 279 -0.91 4.68 14.68
N GLU A 280 -0.86 4.22 13.42
CA GLU A 280 -0.44 2.86 13.13
C GLU A 280 1.05 2.64 13.48
N GLN A 281 1.82 3.73 13.63
CA GLN A 281 3.24 3.72 13.97
C GLN A 281 4.02 2.76 13.06
N GLU A 282 3.67 2.79 11.77
CA GLU A 282 4.13 1.85 10.77
C GLU A 282 5.63 2.01 10.49
N VAL A 283 6.33 0.88 10.50
CA VAL A 283 7.70 0.74 10.02
C VAL A 283 7.68 -0.27 8.90
N LEU A 284 8.16 0.17 7.73
CA LEU A 284 8.27 -0.67 6.54
C LEU A 284 9.65 -1.32 6.44
#